data_AF-A0A7Y6PR24-F1
#
_entry.id   AF-A0A7Y6PR24-F1
#
_cell.length_a   1.000
_cell.length_b   1.000
_cell.length_c   1.000
_cell.angle_alpha   90.00
_cell.angle_beta   90.00
_cell.angle_gamma   90.00
#
_symmetry.space_group_name_H-M   'P 1'
#
loop_
_entity.id
_entity.type
_entity.pdbx_description
1 polymer ?
#
loop_
_entity_poly.entity_id
_entity_poly.type
_entity_poly.pdbx_seq_one_letter_code
_entity_poly.pdbx_strand_id
1 'polypeptide(L)'
;MGKYFGTPLTYLALSTALVSVGCGTDEIDSDEAARRAYLAMDASIGKSITLGFQGFNAASSANIDAQTMTATTAGMITVTGQVDQGSSANKGMRLKVGMVGYDDGPVAYNDDGDTVHVVFDTDADPTLQPALTMQLKNIPTGTLEGSIMGVYHLAGDLEGDLTLNVTFTGTLMAGTGTEVLRVPGSTMVTGTATNADGGVYNVTLTL
;
A
#
# COMPACT_ATOMS: atom_id res chain seq x y z
N MET A 1 17.70 29.41 -79.83
CA MET A 1 18.58 29.74 -78.68
C MET A 1 17.69 30.00 -77.46
N GLY A 2 17.92 29.52 -76.24
CA GLY A 2 18.98 28.65 -75.73
C GLY A 2 19.84 29.33 -74.66
N LYS A 3 19.60 29.00 -73.37
CA LYS A 3 20.56 28.66 -72.28
C LYS A 3 19.95 28.84 -70.87
N TYR A 4 20.13 27.80 -70.03
CA TYR A 4 20.25 27.63 -68.56
C TYR A 4 20.06 28.86 -67.62
N PHE A 5 19.63 28.79 -66.34
CA PHE A 5 19.70 27.76 -65.25
C PHE A 5 18.45 27.90 -64.31
N GLY A 6 18.20 27.12 -63.24
CA GLY A 6 18.77 25.85 -62.77
C GLY A 6 18.83 25.66 -61.22
N THR A 7 17.83 25.00 -60.60
CA THR A 7 17.76 24.44 -59.21
C THR A 7 17.87 25.39 -57.98
N PRO A 8 17.46 24.98 -56.75
CA PRO A 8 16.70 23.77 -56.33
C PRO A 8 15.38 24.06 -55.55
N LEU A 9 14.64 22.99 -55.27
CA LEU A 9 13.42 22.94 -54.44
C LEU A 9 13.80 22.85 -52.94
N THR A 10 13.31 23.77 -52.10
CA THR A 10 13.57 23.72 -50.64
C THR A 10 12.36 23.15 -49.89
N TYR A 11 12.49 21.91 -49.41
CA TYR A 11 11.57 21.35 -48.43
C TYR A 11 11.85 21.98 -47.05
N LEU A 12 10.89 22.72 -46.49
CA LEU A 12 10.94 23.14 -45.09
C LEU A 12 10.38 22.01 -44.23
N ALA A 13 11.27 21.21 -43.65
CA ALA A 13 10.88 20.08 -42.81
C ALA A 13 10.34 20.55 -41.45
N LEU A 14 9.32 19.84 -40.97
CA LEU A 14 8.67 20.03 -39.69
C LEU A 14 9.66 19.78 -38.53
N SER A 15 9.62 20.60 -37.49
CA SER A 15 10.35 20.36 -36.23
C SER A 15 9.52 20.86 -35.05
N THR A 16 8.45 20.12 -34.76
CA THR A 16 7.67 20.30 -33.53
C THR A 16 8.55 19.88 -32.36
N ALA A 17 9.00 20.82 -31.54
CA ALA A 17 9.72 20.52 -30.32
C ALA A 17 8.79 19.78 -29.35
N LEU A 18 9.05 18.49 -29.12
CA LEU A 18 8.45 17.78 -27.99
C LEU A 18 9.01 18.38 -26.71
N VAL A 19 8.16 19.10 -25.97
CA VAL A 19 8.44 19.45 -24.58
C VAL A 19 8.22 18.17 -23.77
N SER A 20 9.29 17.40 -23.59
CA SER A 20 9.32 16.35 -22.57
C SER A 20 9.27 17.04 -21.20
N VAL A 21 8.08 17.13 -20.61
CA VAL A 21 7.95 17.26 -19.16
C VAL A 21 8.68 16.05 -18.57
N GLY A 22 9.61 16.30 -17.66
CA GLY A 22 10.51 15.26 -17.18
C GLY A 22 9.76 14.21 -16.36
N CYS A 23 9.58 13.02 -16.91
CA CYS A 23 9.59 11.81 -16.10
C CYS A 23 11.02 11.64 -15.56
N GLY A 24 11.33 12.34 -14.48
CA GLY A 24 12.31 11.84 -13.52
C GLY A 24 11.57 10.82 -12.65
N THR A 25 12.08 9.59 -12.56
CA THR A 25 11.74 8.76 -11.42
C THR A 25 12.56 9.29 -10.25
N ASP A 26 11.89 9.72 -9.18
CA ASP A 26 12.57 10.28 -8.02
C ASP A 26 12.86 9.14 -7.03
N GLU A 27 14.11 9.03 -6.58
CA GLU A 27 14.46 8.12 -5.48
C GLU A 27 13.79 8.60 -4.19
N ILE A 28 13.35 7.68 -3.35
CA ILE A 28 12.72 8.01 -2.07
C ILE A 28 13.77 8.44 -1.02
N ASP A 29 14.36 9.63 -1.20
CA ASP A 29 15.50 10.13 -0.42
C ASP A 29 15.12 11.11 0.72
N SER A 30 13.90 11.64 0.71
CA SER A 30 13.48 12.78 1.53
C SER A 30 12.15 12.57 2.26
N ASP A 31 11.90 13.37 3.31
CA ASP A 31 10.64 13.36 4.10
C ASP A 31 9.39 13.59 3.24
N GLU A 32 9.49 14.41 2.19
CA GLU A 32 8.39 14.69 1.26
C GLU A 32 8.14 13.51 0.31
N ALA A 33 9.19 12.82 -0.15
CA ALA A 33 9.05 11.57 -0.89
C ALA A 33 8.42 10.47 0.00
N ALA A 34 8.86 10.36 1.26
CA ALA A 34 8.26 9.45 2.24
C ALA A 34 6.77 9.76 2.51
N ARG A 35 6.38 11.04 2.57
CA ARG A 35 4.97 11.46 2.67
C ARG A 35 4.15 11.04 1.45
N ARG A 36 4.66 11.31 0.24
CA ARG A 36 3.98 10.96 -1.02
C ARG A 36 3.80 9.45 -1.18
N ALA A 37 4.84 8.69 -0.90
CA ALA A 37 4.79 7.23 -0.86
C ALA A 37 3.76 6.71 0.15
N TYR A 38 3.70 7.30 1.36
CA TYR A 38 2.67 6.97 2.33
C TYR A 38 1.25 7.25 1.80
N LEU A 39 1.00 8.39 1.17
CA LEU A 39 -0.33 8.73 0.63
C LEU A 39 -0.82 7.72 -0.41
N ALA A 40 0.07 7.21 -1.27
CA ALA A 40 -0.26 6.14 -2.21
C ALA A 40 -0.49 4.78 -1.51
N MET A 41 0.14 4.54 -0.36
CA MET A 41 0.01 3.30 0.43
C MET A 41 -1.18 3.30 1.41
N ASP A 42 -1.74 4.46 1.78
CA ASP A 42 -2.73 4.64 2.86
C ASP A 42 -3.91 3.63 2.81
N ALA A 43 -4.54 3.48 1.64
CA ALA A 43 -5.66 2.57 1.43
C ALA A 43 -5.29 1.09 1.66
N SER A 44 -4.03 0.71 1.44
CA SER A 44 -3.55 -0.67 1.61
C SER A 44 -3.52 -1.11 3.08
N ILE A 45 -3.36 -0.18 4.03
CA ILE A 45 -3.41 -0.46 5.48
C ILE A 45 -4.81 -0.94 5.85
N GLY A 46 -5.84 -0.23 5.39
CA GLY A 46 -7.23 -0.61 5.58
C GLY A 46 -7.59 -1.96 4.94
N LYS A 47 -7.09 -2.22 3.72
CA LYS A 47 -7.26 -3.52 3.05
C LYS A 47 -6.54 -4.65 3.80
N SER A 48 -5.31 -4.43 4.27
CA SER A 48 -4.54 -5.40 5.07
C SER A 48 -5.29 -5.85 6.33
N ILE A 49 -5.79 -4.88 7.11
CA ILE A 49 -6.58 -5.16 8.33
C ILE A 49 -7.88 -5.89 7.97
N THR A 50 -8.55 -5.49 6.88
CA THR A 50 -9.79 -6.13 6.40
C THR A 50 -9.56 -7.58 5.98
N LEU A 51 -8.49 -7.87 5.23
CA LEU A 51 -8.09 -9.23 4.86
C LEU A 51 -7.71 -10.06 6.09
N GLY A 52 -7.12 -9.44 7.12
CA GLY A 52 -6.91 -10.06 8.43
C GLY A 52 -8.22 -10.52 9.07
N PHE A 53 -9.25 -9.66 9.14
CA PHE A 53 -10.58 -10.06 9.62
C PHE A 53 -11.24 -11.14 8.77
N GLN A 54 -11.12 -11.10 7.44
CA GLN A 54 -11.62 -12.17 6.57
C GLN A 54 -10.94 -13.51 6.90
N GLY A 55 -9.62 -13.49 7.06
CA GLY A 55 -8.84 -14.67 7.44
C GLY A 55 -9.23 -15.21 8.82
N PHE A 56 -9.46 -14.32 9.79
CA PHE A 56 -9.98 -14.69 11.11
C PHE A 56 -11.35 -15.39 11.02
N ASN A 57 -12.29 -14.81 10.29
CA ASN A 57 -13.67 -15.31 10.18
C ASN A 57 -13.78 -16.59 9.33
N ALA A 58 -12.85 -16.82 8.39
CA ALA A 58 -12.77 -18.03 7.58
C ALA A 58 -11.96 -19.17 8.24
N ALA A 59 -11.17 -18.89 9.28
CA ALA A 59 -10.24 -19.86 9.87
C ALA A 59 -10.95 -21.04 10.53
N SER A 60 -10.78 -22.23 9.95
CA SER A 60 -11.16 -23.52 10.56
C SER A 60 -10.00 -24.22 11.29
N SER A 61 -8.82 -23.60 11.30
CA SER A 61 -7.59 -24.17 11.88
C SER A 61 -6.66 -23.09 12.46
N ALA A 62 -5.50 -23.49 12.97
CA ALA A 62 -4.43 -22.55 13.38
C ALA A 62 -3.85 -21.75 12.20
N ASN A 63 -3.93 -22.28 10.98
CA ASN A 63 -3.47 -21.63 9.77
C ASN A 63 -4.64 -20.89 9.11
N ILE A 64 -4.34 -19.70 8.59
CA ILE A 64 -5.22 -18.85 7.80
C ILE A 64 -4.81 -18.98 6.33
N ASP A 65 -5.71 -19.54 5.52
CA ASP A 65 -5.56 -19.58 4.08
C ASP A 65 -5.48 -18.16 3.51
N ALA A 66 -4.75 -17.99 2.40
CA ALA A 66 -4.51 -16.69 1.80
C ALA A 66 -5.83 -15.97 1.43
N GLN A 67 -6.01 -14.76 1.97
CA GLN A 67 -7.09 -13.84 1.63
C GLN A 67 -6.52 -12.77 0.70
N THR A 68 -7.15 -12.56 -0.46
CA THR A 68 -6.61 -11.67 -1.49
C THR A 68 -7.64 -10.64 -1.94
N MET A 69 -7.20 -9.41 -2.18
CA MET A 69 -7.97 -8.33 -2.78
C MET A 69 -7.19 -7.71 -3.94
N THR A 70 -7.87 -7.39 -5.04
CA THR A 70 -7.28 -6.58 -6.11
C THR A 70 -7.11 -5.14 -5.65
N ALA A 71 -6.08 -4.45 -6.14
CA ALA A 71 -6.05 -3.01 -6.01
C ALA A 71 -7.07 -2.34 -6.95
N THR A 72 -7.13 -1.00 -6.93
CA THR A 72 -8.09 -0.21 -7.72
C THR A 72 -7.71 -0.18 -9.21
N THR A 73 -6.41 -0.18 -9.51
CA THR A 73 -5.87 -0.11 -10.89
C THR A 73 -5.31 -1.45 -11.33
N ALA A 74 -4.32 -2.00 -10.61
CA ALA A 74 -3.63 -3.23 -10.99
C ALA A 74 -3.02 -3.99 -9.79
N GLY A 75 -2.68 -5.27 -10.01
CA GLY A 75 -2.06 -6.11 -8.99
C GLY A 75 -2.97 -6.44 -7.80
N MET A 76 -2.35 -7.01 -6.77
CA MET A 76 -3.08 -7.62 -5.65
C MET A 76 -2.35 -7.45 -4.32
N ILE A 77 -3.14 -7.35 -3.25
CA ILE A 77 -2.68 -7.51 -1.86
C ILE A 77 -3.23 -8.83 -1.31
N THR A 78 -2.38 -9.58 -0.61
CA THR A 78 -2.70 -10.88 -0.02
C THR A 78 -2.28 -10.90 1.44
N VAL A 79 -3.13 -11.45 2.31
CA VAL A 79 -2.82 -11.68 3.72
C VAL A 79 -2.99 -13.15 4.06
N THR A 80 -1.98 -13.74 4.69
CA THR A 80 -1.94 -15.14 5.12
C THR A 80 -1.24 -15.26 6.47
N GLY A 81 -1.34 -16.38 7.18
CA GLY A 81 -0.59 -16.59 8.41
C GLY A 81 -1.30 -17.52 9.40
N GLN A 82 -1.31 -17.13 10.68
CA GLN A 82 -1.80 -17.98 11.77
C GLN A 82 -2.64 -17.23 12.80
N VAL A 83 -3.55 -17.96 13.46
CA VAL A 83 -4.40 -17.50 14.57
C VAL A 83 -4.37 -18.48 15.75
N ASP A 84 -4.27 -17.92 16.96
CA ASP A 84 -4.25 -18.68 18.21
C ASP A 84 -5.51 -19.56 18.37
N GLN A 85 -5.31 -20.85 18.67
CA GLN A 85 -6.40 -21.82 18.83
C GLN A 85 -6.91 -21.93 20.27
N GLY A 86 -8.11 -22.50 20.44
CA GLY A 86 -8.76 -22.76 21.73
C GLY A 86 -9.93 -21.82 22.04
N SER A 87 -10.65 -22.10 23.12
CA SER A 87 -11.94 -21.46 23.48
C SER A 87 -11.86 -20.02 24.02
N SER A 88 -10.67 -19.41 24.03
CA SER A 88 -10.46 -18.03 24.50
C SER A 88 -11.22 -16.99 23.67
N ALA A 89 -11.89 -16.04 24.34
CA ALA A 89 -12.45 -14.84 23.71
C ALA A 89 -11.37 -13.79 23.32
N ASN A 90 -10.10 -14.06 23.62
CA ASN A 90 -8.94 -13.33 23.14
C ASN A 90 -8.20 -14.18 22.10
N LYS A 91 -7.81 -13.57 20.99
CA LYS A 91 -7.20 -14.22 19.82
C LYS A 91 -6.06 -13.36 19.26
N GLY A 92 -4.84 -13.87 19.34
CA GLY A 92 -3.69 -13.32 18.64
C GLY A 92 -3.59 -13.88 17.22
N MET A 93 -3.15 -13.05 16.30
CA MET A 93 -2.91 -13.38 14.90
C MET A 93 -1.51 -12.90 14.48
N ARG A 94 -0.83 -13.74 13.69
CA ARG A 94 0.53 -13.51 13.18
C ARG A 94 0.45 -13.68 11.68
N LEU A 95 0.33 -12.57 10.97
CA LEU A 95 0.02 -12.52 9.54
C LEU A 95 1.17 -11.90 8.75
N LYS A 96 1.16 -12.17 7.45
CA LYS A 96 2.08 -11.67 6.45
C LYS A 96 1.29 -10.97 5.35
N VAL A 97 1.74 -9.77 4.97
CA VAL A 97 1.15 -8.97 3.90
C VAL A 97 2.05 -9.10 2.68
N GLY A 98 1.55 -9.78 1.65
CA GLY A 98 2.20 -9.87 0.34
C GLY A 98 1.53 -8.93 -0.66
N MET A 99 2.31 -8.16 -1.39
CA MET A 99 1.88 -7.39 -2.55
C MET A 99 2.62 -7.84 -3.80
N VAL A 100 1.91 -7.86 -4.93
CA VAL A 100 2.49 -8.11 -6.25
C VAL A 100 1.91 -7.10 -7.23
N GLY A 101 2.75 -6.16 -7.68
CA GLY A 101 2.39 -5.05 -8.56
C GLY A 101 1.20 -4.23 -8.08
N TYR A 102 1.05 -4.05 -6.76
CA TYR A 102 -0.13 -3.45 -6.14
C TYR A 102 -0.22 -1.96 -6.49
N ASP A 103 -1.30 -1.57 -7.17
CA ASP A 103 -1.47 -0.24 -7.74
C ASP A 103 -2.91 0.26 -7.53
N ASP A 104 -3.08 1.25 -6.65
CA ASP A 104 -4.35 1.95 -6.44
C ASP A 104 -4.55 3.17 -7.37
N GLY A 105 -3.59 3.45 -8.25
CA GLY A 105 -3.57 4.58 -9.16
C GLY A 105 -2.88 5.84 -8.58
N PRO A 106 -2.83 6.93 -9.37
CA PRO A 106 -2.24 8.20 -8.94
C PRO A 106 -3.05 8.86 -7.81
N VAL A 107 -2.35 9.33 -6.78
CA VAL A 107 -2.92 10.03 -5.61
C VAL A 107 -2.47 11.48 -5.59
N ALA A 108 -3.41 12.42 -5.43
CA ALA A 108 -3.09 13.85 -5.30
C ALA A 108 -2.39 14.15 -3.97
N TYR A 109 -1.26 14.86 -3.99
CA TYR A 109 -0.45 15.14 -2.80
C TYR A 109 -0.43 16.62 -2.37
N ASN A 110 -1.04 17.52 -3.13
CA ASN A 110 -1.21 18.95 -2.84
C ASN A 110 -2.55 19.50 -3.39
N ASP A 111 -2.86 20.76 -3.04
CA ASP A 111 -4.10 21.45 -3.46
C ASP A 111 -4.07 21.91 -4.93
N ASP A 112 -2.89 21.99 -5.55
CA ASP A 112 -2.71 22.34 -6.96
C ASP A 112 -3.11 21.19 -7.92
N GLY A 113 -3.31 19.99 -7.36
CA GLY A 113 -3.74 18.80 -8.09
C GLY A 113 -2.60 17.93 -8.61
N ASP A 114 -1.36 18.16 -8.18
CA ASP A 114 -0.24 17.29 -8.53
C ASP A 114 -0.43 15.90 -7.91
N THR A 115 -0.18 14.88 -8.72
CA THR A 115 -0.34 13.48 -8.34
C THR A 115 1.00 12.76 -8.25
N VAL A 116 1.05 11.73 -7.41
CA VAL A 116 2.13 10.73 -7.40
C VAL A 116 1.52 9.36 -7.70
N HIS A 117 2.14 8.60 -8.60
CA HIS A 117 1.79 7.22 -8.91
C HIS A 117 2.89 6.28 -8.39
N VAL A 118 2.52 5.37 -7.49
CA VAL A 118 3.45 4.40 -6.89
C VAL A 118 2.83 3.01 -6.96
N VAL A 119 3.60 2.07 -7.47
CA VAL A 119 3.31 0.64 -7.47
C VAL A 119 4.12 -0.02 -6.35
N PHE A 120 3.47 -0.90 -5.59
CA PHE A 120 4.06 -1.55 -4.42
C PHE A 120 4.22 -3.05 -4.63
N ASP A 121 5.42 -3.54 -4.36
CA ASP A 121 5.76 -4.95 -4.25
C ASP A 121 6.28 -5.27 -2.84
N THR A 122 6.24 -6.55 -2.48
CA THR A 122 6.93 -7.08 -1.29
C THR A 122 7.69 -8.32 -1.67
N ASP A 123 8.70 -8.71 -0.88
CA ASP A 123 9.39 -9.99 -1.03
C ASP A 123 8.46 -11.19 -1.35
N ALA A 124 8.91 -12.00 -2.30
CA ALA A 124 8.24 -13.26 -2.65
C ALA A 124 8.37 -14.32 -1.53
N ASP A 125 9.33 -14.16 -0.61
CA ASP A 125 9.48 -14.99 0.59
C ASP A 125 8.56 -14.47 1.72
N PRO A 126 7.54 -15.23 2.16
CA PRO A 126 6.65 -14.81 3.23
C PRO A 126 7.34 -14.53 4.57
N THR A 127 8.55 -15.04 4.79
CA THR A 127 9.33 -14.73 6.01
C THR A 127 9.83 -13.30 6.04
N LEU A 128 10.11 -12.70 4.87
CA LEU A 128 10.57 -11.32 4.71
C LEU A 128 9.40 -10.32 4.56
N GLN A 129 8.25 -10.76 4.05
CA GLN A 129 7.03 -9.94 3.92
C GLN A 129 6.65 -9.18 5.21
N PRO A 130 6.10 -7.95 5.08
CA PRO A 130 5.59 -7.19 6.22
C PRO A 130 4.71 -7.99 7.18
N ALA A 131 5.04 -7.89 8.46
CA ALA A 131 4.33 -8.59 9.53
C ALA A 131 3.13 -7.76 9.97
N LEU A 132 1.92 -8.29 9.73
CA LEU A 132 0.68 -7.80 10.31
C LEU A 132 0.39 -8.61 11.58
N THR A 133 0.48 -7.96 12.74
CA THR A 133 0.06 -8.56 14.01
C THR A 133 -1.29 -8.01 14.42
N MET A 134 -2.20 -8.87 14.90
CA MET A 134 -3.50 -8.45 15.42
C MET A 134 -3.77 -9.17 16.74
N GLN A 135 -4.38 -8.46 17.67
CA GLN A 135 -4.88 -8.95 18.94
C GLN A 135 -6.34 -8.54 19.08
N LEU A 136 -7.23 -9.52 18.94
CA LEU A 136 -8.66 -9.38 19.14
C LEU A 136 -8.96 -9.74 20.59
N LYS A 137 -9.43 -8.79 21.40
CA LYS A 137 -9.75 -9.00 22.81
C LYS A 137 -11.26 -8.96 23.03
N ASN A 138 -11.79 -9.84 23.88
CA ASN A 138 -13.20 -9.94 24.22
C ASN A 138 -14.13 -9.97 22.98
N ILE A 139 -13.83 -10.83 22.01
CA ILE A 139 -14.66 -11.00 20.81
C ILE A 139 -16.11 -11.42 21.19
N PRO A 140 -17.15 -10.96 20.46
CA PRO A 140 -17.08 -10.19 19.21
C PRO A 140 -17.12 -8.66 19.37
N THR A 141 -17.18 -8.09 20.58
CA THR A 141 -17.48 -6.65 20.80
C THR A 141 -16.45 -5.89 21.65
N GLY A 142 -15.27 -6.46 21.85
CA GLY A 142 -14.18 -5.81 22.60
C GLY A 142 -13.29 -4.91 21.74
N THR A 143 -11.97 -5.13 21.81
CA THR A 143 -10.97 -4.24 21.20
C THR A 143 -10.08 -4.96 20.20
N LEU A 144 -9.62 -4.18 19.22
CA LEU A 144 -8.53 -4.51 18.31
C LEU A 144 -7.28 -3.74 18.76
N GLU A 145 -6.16 -4.44 18.83
CA GLU A 145 -4.81 -3.87 18.89
C GLU A 145 -3.95 -4.57 17.83
N GLY A 146 -2.93 -3.90 17.27
CA GLY A 146 -2.05 -4.55 16.30
C GLY A 146 -0.98 -3.64 15.72
N SER A 147 -0.23 -4.19 14.76
CA SER A 147 0.83 -3.47 14.04
C SER A 147 1.00 -3.99 12.61
N ILE A 148 1.50 -3.13 11.71
CA ILE A 148 2.10 -3.53 10.43
C ILE A 148 3.55 -3.04 10.45
N MET A 149 4.50 -3.94 10.24
CA MET A 149 5.92 -3.60 10.20
C MET A 149 6.64 -4.40 9.10
N GLY A 150 7.33 -3.71 8.19
CA GLY A 150 8.14 -4.32 7.14
C GLY A 150 8.50 -3.38 6.00
N VAL A 151 9.22 -3.92 5.01
CA VAL A 151 9.67 -3.21 3.81
C VAL A 151 8.69 -3.45 2.67
N TYR A 152 8.47 -2.39 1.89
CA TYR A 152 7.77 -2.39 0.61
C TYR A 152 8.73 -1.86 -0.44
N HIS A 153 8.76 -2.49 -1.61
CA HIS A 153 9.55 -2.05 -2.76
C HIS A 153 8.67 -1.21 -3.68
N LEU A 154 9.12 -0.02 -4.02
CA LEU A 154 8.37 0.97 -4.77
C LEU A 154 8.92 1.08 -6.20
N ALA A 155 8.00 1.24 -7.14
CA ALA A 155 8.25 1.59 -8.53
C ALA A 155 7.23 2.63 -9.02
N GLY A 156 7.55 3.38 -10.07
CA GLY A 156 6.69 4.43 -10.62
C GLY A 156 7.33 5.80 -10.52
N ASP A 157 6.57 6.81 -10.10
CA ASP A 157 7.09 8.17 -9.89
C ASP A 157 8.09 8.23 -8.71
N LEU A 158 7.95 7.31 -7.75
CA LEU A 158 8.89 7.09 -6.66
C LEU A 158 9.45 5.67 -6.71
N GLU A 159 10.78 5.54 -6.58
CA GLU A 159 11.49 4.26 -6.59
C GLU A 159 12.31 4.05 -5.30
N GLY A 160 12.47 2.78 -4.90
CA GLY A 160 13.29 2.38 -3.74
C GLY A 160 12.51 1.67 -2.64
N ASP A 161 13.09 1.58 -1.44
CA ASP A 161 12.50 0.84 -0.31
C ASP A 161 11.82 1.79 0.70
N LEU A 162 10.59 1.45 1.08
CA LEU A 162 9.85 2.09 2.17
C LEU A 162 9.64 1.11 3.32
N THR A 163 10.17 1.43 4.49
CA THR A 163 9.86 0.72 5.74
C THR A 163 8.63 1.34 6.39
N LEU A 164 7.53 0.60 6.44
CA LEU A 164 6.37 0.96 7.26
C LEU A 164 6.54 0.39 8.68
N ASN A 165 6.25 1.20 9.68
CA ASN A 165 6.14 0.76 11.07
C ASN A 165 4.98 1.50 11.75
N VAL A 166 3.79 0.88 11.73
CA VAL A 166 2.57 1.43 12.31
C VAL A 166 1.96 0.50 13.34
N THR A 167 1.39 1.11 14.38
CA THR A 167 0.50 0.46 15.34
C THR A 167 -0.93 0.92 15.09
N PHE A 168 -1.91 0.09 15.45
CA PHE A 168 -3.31 0.47 15.36
C PHE A 168 -4.12 -0.06 16.54
N THR A 169 -5.17 0.67 16.89
CA THR A 169 -6.15 0.31 17.92
C THR A 169 -7.55 0.61 17.44
N GLY A 170 -8.56 -0.15 17.86
CA GLY A 170 -9.95 0.09 17.49
C GLY A 170 -10.94 -0.74 18.29
N THR A 171 -12.23 -0.63 17.95
CA THR A 171 -13.31 -1.39 18.60
C THR A 171 -13.91 -2.45 17.67
N LEU A 172 -14.37 -3.53 18.27
CA LEU A 172 -14.98 -4.66 17.57
C LEU A 172 -16.50 -4.60 17.63
N MET A 173 -17.16 -5.21 16.66
CA MET A 173 -18.58 -5.48 16.65
C MET A 173 -18.88 -6.87 16.10
N ALA A 174 -20.00 -7.46 16.53
CA ALA A 174 -20.52 -8.65 15.90
C ALA A 174 -21.01 -8.35 14.47
N GLY A 175 -20.61 -9.20 13.53
CA GLY A 175 -21.18 -9.27 12.19
C GLY A 175 -22.36 -10.24 12.13
N THR A 176 -22.48 -10.96 11.02
CA THR A 176 -23.50 -12.00 10.85
C THR A 176 -23.08 -13.33 11.47
N GLY A 177 -23.98 -13.99 12.20
CA GLY A 177 -23.68 -15.28 12.84
C GLY A 177 -22.60 -15.18 13.91
N THR A 178 -21.43 -15.77 13.65
CA THR A 178 -20.24 -15.75 14.55
C THR A 178 -19.15 -14.79 14.07
N GLU A 179 -19.40 -14.01 13.02
CA GLU A 179 -18.45 -13.08 12.42
C GLU A 179 -18.03 -11.97 13.39
N VAL A 180 -16.73 -11.66 13.41
CA VAL A 180 -16.16 -10.52 14.14
C VAL A 180 -15.72 -9.47 13.12
N LEU A 181 -16.18 -8.25 13.31
CA LEU A 181 -15.88 -7.09 12.48
C LEU A 181 -15.25 -5.98 13.34
N ARG A 182 -14.58 -5.02 12.68
CA ARG A 182 -14.23 -3.74 13.28
C ARG A 182 -15.42 -2.78 13.18
N VAL A 183 -15.60 -1.90 14.17
CA VAL A 183 -16.55 -0.77 14.05
C VAL A 183 -15.96 0.22 13.03
N PRO A 184 -16.70 0.62 11.98
CA PRO A 184 -16.23 1.59 11.00
C PRO A 184 -15.84 2.93 11.64
N GLY A 185 -14.73 3.53 11.22
CA GLY A 185 -14.23 4.79 11.77
C GLY A 185 -13.66 4.70 13.18
N SER A 186 -13.53 3.50 13.76
CA SER A 186 -12.97 3.30 15.11
C SER A 186 -11.48 2.97 15.13
N THR A 187 -10.90 2.59 14.00
CA THR A 187 -9.52 2.10 13.96
C THR A 187 -8.57 3.28 13.75
N MET A 188 -7.87 3.68 14.80
CA MET A 188 -6.83 4.70 14.75
C MET A 188 -5.48 4.03 14.50
N VAL A 189 -4.77 4.48 13.46
CA VAL A 189 -3.45 4.01 13.04
C VAL A 189 -2.43 5.12 13.28
N THR A 190 -1.29 4.81 13.90
CA THR A 190 -0.19 5.76 14.16
C THR A 190 1.16 5.09 14.00
N GLY A 191 2.17 5.82 13.53
CA GLY A 191 3.54 5.31 13.39
C GLY A 191 4.38 6.10 12.41
N THR A 192 5.27 5.43 11.69
CA THR A 192 6.15 6.06 10.70
C THR A 192 6.19 5.30 9.38
N ALA A 193 6.40 6.05 8.31
CA ALA A 193 6.88 5.55 7.02
C ALA A 193 8.30 6.12 6.83
N THR A 194 9.28 5.25 6.67
CA THR A 194 10.72 5.60 6.70
C THR A 194 11.40 5.08 5.44
N ASN A 195 12.14 5.94 4.76
CA ASN A 195 12.84 5.60 3.53
C ASN A 195 14.27 5.05 3.79
N ALA A 196 14.97 4.65 2.73
CA ALA A 196 16.32 4.09 2.83
C ALA A 196 17.37 5.06 3.40
N ASP A 197 17.27 6.36 3.10
CA ASP A 197 18.18 7.41 3.56
C ASP A 197 17.86 7.96 4.96
N GLY A 198 16.80 7.46 5.60
CA GLY A 198 16.39 7.84 6.96
C GLY A 198 15.47 9.05 7.05
N GLY A 199 14.90 9.51 5.93
CA GLY A 199 13.75 10.41 5.91
C GLY A 199 12.52 9.74 6.51
N VAL A 200 11.73 10.49 7.29
CA VAL A 200 10.64 9.95 8.13
C VAL A 200 9.37 10.78 7.98
N TYR A 201 8.30 10.14 7.50
CA TYR A 201 6.96 10.69 7.59
C TYR A 201 6.20 10.09 8.79
N ASN A 202 5.55 10.95 9.58
CA ASN A 202 4.70 10.53 10.70
C ASN A 202 3.29 10.18 10.21
N VAL A 203 2.88 8.95 10.44
CA VAL A 203 1.59 8.40 10.03
C VAL A 203 0.54 8.68 11.11
N THR A 204 -0.63 9.18 10.71
CA THR A 204 -1.84 9.23 11.53
C THR A 204 -3.07 9.12 10.63
N LEU A 205 -3.87 8.07 10.83
CA LEU A 205 -5.01 7.71 9.99
C LEU A 205 -6.16 7.16 10.85
N THR A 206 -7.39 7.38 10.42
CA THR A 206 -8.61 6.81 11.03
C THR A 206 -9.41 6.04 9.99
N LEU A 207 -9.77 4.79 10.31
CA LEU A 207 -10.41 3.81 9.42
C LEU A 207 -11.69 3.21 10.04
#